data_AF-U7QXC9-F1
#
_entry.id   AF-U7QXC9-F1
#
_cell.length_a   1.000
_cell.length_b   1.000
_cell.length_c   1.000
_cell.angle_alpha   90.00
_cell.angle_beta   90.00
_cell.angle_gamma   90.00
#
_symmetry.space_group_name_H-M   'P 1'
#
loop_
_entity.id
_entity.type
_entity.pdbx_description
1 polymer ?
#
loop_
_entity_poly.entity_id
_entity_poly.type
_entity_poly.pdbx_seq_one_letter_code
_entity_poly.pdbx_strand_id
1 'polypeptide(L)' 'RTVFQEYQTLNDYNMCCFFNEIRKSYPNYHQKIHLIVDGAGYNKAHLVKSDITFRHTAQI' A
#
# COMPACT_ATOMS: atom_id res chain seq x y z
N ARG A 1 -2.94 -2.57 14.55
CA ARG A 1 -3.31 -3.97 14.22
C ARG A 1 -2.44 -4.42 13.06
N THR A 2 -1.88 -5.61 13.11
CA THR A 2 -1.08 -6.15 12.01
C THR A 2 -2.00 -6.87 11.01
N VAL A 3 -1.75 -6.69 9.71
CA VAL A 3 -2.49 -7.31 8.61
C VAL A 3 -1.53 -8.22 7.85
N PHE A 4 -1.90 -9.49 7.71
CA PHE A 4 -1.15 -10.48 6.93
C PHE A 4 -2.07 -11.04 5.85
N GLN A 5 -1.55 -11.18 4.64
CA GLN A 5 -2.25 -11.76 3.49
C GLN A 5 -1.25 -12.56 2.65
N GLU A 6 -1.71 -13.68 2.08
CA GLU A 6 -0.91 -14.50 1.18
C GLU A 6 -1.35 -14.25 -0.26
N TYR A 7 -0.38 -13.89 -1.12
CA TYR A 7 -0.60 -13.73 -2.55
C TYR A 7 0.37 -14.62 -3.31
N GLN A 8 -0.13 -15.30 -4.33
CA GLN A 8 0.69 -16.21 -5.16
C GLN A 8 1.82 -15.48 -5.89
N THR A 9 1.63 -14.19 -6.22
CA THR A 9 2.64 -13.36 -6.88
C THR A 9 2.66 -11.95 -6.31
N LEU A 10 3.84 -11.33 -6.24
CA LEU A 10 3.99 -9.92 -5.87
C LEU A 10 3.95 -9.05 -7.14
N ASN A 11 2.74 -8.63 -7.50
CA ASN A 11 2.47 -7.74 -8.63
C ASN A 11 1.61 -6.57 -8.17
N ASP A 12 1.46 -5.58 -9.05
CA ASP A 12 0.79 -4.31 -8.76
C ASP A 12 -0.66 -4.50 -8.29
N TYR A 13 -1.38 -5.46 -8.89
CA TYR A 13 -2.76 -5.77 -8.53
C TYR A 13 -2.86 -6.31 -7.10
N ASN A 14 -2.04 -7.30 -6.76
CA ASN A 14 -2.03 -7.91 -5.43
C ASN A 14 -1.59 -6.90 -4.35
N MET A 15 -0.68 -5.97 -4.70
CA MET A 15 -0.31 -4.86 -3.81
C MET A 15 -1.49 -3.92 -3.54
N CYS A 16 -2.27 -3.55 -4.57
CA CYS A 16 -3.49 -2.75 -4.38
C CYS A 16 -4.50 -3.47 -3.48
N CYS A 17 -4.73 -4.78 -3.69
CA CYS A 17 -5.58 -5.58 -2.81
C CYS A 17 -5.09 -5.56 -1.36
N PHE A 18 -3.79 -5.71 -1.14
CA PHE A 18 -3.21 -5.67 0.20
C PHE A 18 -3.43 -4.31 0.89
N PHE A 19 -3.21 -3.21 0.18
CA PHE A 19 -3.46 -1.88 0.72
C PHE A 19 -4.95 -1.64 1.04
N ASN A 20 -5.87 -2.25 0.29
CA ASN A 20 -7.29 -2.23 0.64
C ASN A 20 -7.58 -2.98 1.95
N GLU A 21 -6.91 -4.12 2.20
CA GLU A 21 -7.04 -4.81 3.49
C GLU A 21 -6.49 -3.97 4.65
N ILE A 22 -5.38 -3.24 4.45
CA ILE A 22 -4.92 -2.23 5.42
C ILE A 22 -6.01 -1.17 5.62
N ARG A 23 -6.63 -0.67 4.55
CA ARG A 23 -7.64 0.40 4.61
C ARG A 23 -8.85 0.06 5.48
N LYS A 24 -9.28 -1.20 5.45
CA LYS A 24 -10.40 -1.73 6.27
C LYS A 24 -10.12 -1.68 7.77
N SER A 25 -8.85 -1.63 8.18
CA SER A 25 -8.47 -1.52 9.60
C SER A 25 -8.68 -0.11 10.18
N TYR A 26 -9.00 0.87 9.34
CA TYR A 26 -9.15 2.27 9.71
C TYR A 26 -10.62 2.71 9.64
N PRO A 27 -11.20 3.26 10.72
CA PRO A 27 -12.65 3.43 10.87
C PRO A 27 -13.27 4.51 9.97
N ASN A 28 -12.53 5.56 9.63
CA ASN A 28 -13.00 6.64 8.75
C ASN A 28 -12.48 6.41 7.33
N TYR A 29 -13.36 6.34 6.33
CA TYR A 29 -13.02 6.14 4.91
C TYR A 29 -12.41 7.38 4.22
N HIS A 30 -12.59 8.57 4.77
CA HIS A 30 -12.05 9.83 4.24
C HIS A 30 -10.70 10.23 4.84
N GLN A 31 -10.23 9.54 5.89
CA GLN A 31 -8.92 9.83 6.46
C GLN A 31 -7.81 9.46 5.47
N LYS A 32 -6.82 10.35 5.32
CA LYS A 32 -5.61 10.09 4.53
C LYS A 32 -4.69 9.16 5.31
N ILE A 33 -4.17 8.13 4.65
CA ILE A 33 -3.23 7.18 5.23
C ILE A 33 -1.89 7.36 4.51
N HIS A 34 -0.82 7.55 5.29
CA HIS A 34 0.54 7.59 4.78
C HIS A 34 1.17 6.22 4.97
N LEU A 35 1.64 5.60 3.88
CA LEU A 35 2.32 4.31 3.91
C LEU A 35 3.82 4.51 3.69
N ILE A 36 4.63 3.88 4.53
CA ILE A 36 6.07 3.76 4.33
C ILE A 36 6.31 2.36 3.80
N VAL A 37 6.87 2.28 2.59
CA VAL A 37 7.14 1.04 1.87
C VAL A 37 8.61 1.00 1.49
N ASP A 38 9.14 -0.21 1.30
CA ASP A 38 10.52 -0.36 0.83
C ASP A 38 10.69 0.13 -0.63
N GLY A 39 11.95 0.18 -1.07
CA GLY A 39 12.31 0.67 -2.41
C GLY A 39 11.99 -0.28 -3.58
N ALA A 40 11.28 -1.39 -3.35
CA ALA A 40 11.07 -2.42 -4.36
C ALA A 40 10.23 -1.94 -5.55
N GLY A 41 10.48 -2.53 -6.73
CA GLY A 41 9.91 -2.08 -8.00
C GLY A 41 8.38 -2.09 -8.04
N TYR A 42 7.74 -3.10 -7.43
CA TYR A 42 6.28 -3.24 -7.38
C TYR A 42 5.58 -2.12 -6.59
N ASN A 43 6.27 -1.45 -5.66
CA ASN A 43 5.73 -0.30 -4.92
C ASN A 43 5.68 0.97 -5.78
N LYS A 44 6.43 1.02 -6.88
CA LYS A 44 6.56 2.20 -7.75
C LYS A 44 5.58 2.19 -8.93
N ALA A 45 4.79 1.13 -9.06
CA ALA A 45 3.84 0.94 -10.13
C ALA A 45 2.76 2.04 -10.18
N HIS A 46 2.31 2.32 -11.40
CA HIS A 46 1.35 3.40 -11.67
C HIS A 46 0.02 3.21 -10.95
N LEU A 47 -0.48 1.97 -10.87
CA LEU A 47 -1.72 1.58 -10.18
C LEU A 47 -1.68 1.88 -8.69
N VAL A 48 -0.54 1.62 -8.07
CA VAL A 48 -0.33 1.85 -6.64
C VAL A 48 -0.36 3.36 -6.35
N LYS A 49 0.29 4.17 -7.18
CA LYS A 49 0.35 5.64 -7.02
C LYS A 49 -0.95 6.40 -7.27
N SER A 50 -1.87 5.88 -8.10
CA SER A 50 -3.14 6.58 -8.39
C SER A 50 -4.13 6.49 -7.23
N ASP A 51 -4.14 5.36 -6.51
CA ASP A 51 -5.14 5.08 -5.48
C ASP A 51 -4.66 5.48 -4.07
N ILE A 52 -3.35 5.69 -3.90
CA ILE A 52 -2.71 5.94 -2.61
C ILE A 52 -1.72 7.09 -2.76
N THR A 53 -1.85 8.10 -1.90
CA THR A 53 -0.86 9.18 -1.83
C THR A 53 0.42 8.69 -1.15
N PHE A 54 1.38 8.22 -1.93
CA PHE A 54 2.72 7.92 -1.43
C PHE A 54 3.49 9.20 -1.12
N ARG A 55 3.98 9.32 0.11
CA ARG A 55 5.12 10.18 0.41
C ARG A 55 6.34 9.28 0.50
N HIS A 56 7.17 9.29 -0.54
CA HIS A 56 8.52 8.75 -0.43
C HIS A 56 9.29 9.63 0.55
N THR A 57 9.42 9.18 1.79
CA THR A 57 10.52 9.62 2.66
C THR A 57 11.60 8.57 2.54
N ALA A 58 12.63 8.88 1.75
CA ALA A 58 13.91 8.20 1.88
C ALA A 58 14.42 8.48 3.30
N GLN A 59 14.62 7.43 4.10
CA GLN A 59 15.39 7.53 5.34
C GLN A 59 16.62 6.64 5.16
N ILE A 60 17.75 7.36 5.08
CA ILE A 60 19.17 7.04 5.35
C ILE A 60 19.53 5.55 5.51
#